data_AF-A0A961AFU3-F1
#
_entry.id   AF-A0A961AFU3-F1
#
_cell.length_a   1.000
_cell.length_b   1.000
_cell.length_c   1.000
_cell.angle_alpha   90.00
_cell.angle_beta   90.00
_cell.angle_gamma   90.00
#
_symmetry.space_group_name_H-M   'P 1'
#
loop_
_entity.id
_entity.type
_entity.pdbx_description
1 polymer ?
#
loop_
_entity_poly.entity_id
_entity_poly.type
_entity_poly.pdbx_seq_one_letter_code
_entity_poly.pdbx_strand_id
1 'polypeptide(L)'
;MKKTAPYLAVFGAASQTLIPIGIVVLQMKFQAAVAKIDLSGASDPKHVISITNATISQMRSASDFLFWIFGCALVALTLFIVSITRLRYRRKWAFWFACIYGGCLTCIVPLGTPFGLFLLVYALIHRQEFVPSASVPTTLTA
;
A
#
# COMPACT_ATOMS: atom_id res chain seq x y z
N MET A 1 26.40 12.10 -1.26
CA MET A 1 25.12 11.87 -1.98
C MET A 1 23.91 11.72 -1.02
N LYS A 2 23.73 12.61 -0.02
CA LYS A 2 22.73 12.43 1.06
C LYS A 2 21.34 13.10 0.82
N LYS A 3 21.17 13.91 -0.22
CA LYS A 3 19.94 14.71 -0.43
C LYS A 3 18.77 13.92 -1.04
N THR A 4 19.01 12.79 -1.70
CA THR A 4 17.98 12.02 -2.43
C THR A 4 17.19 11.04 -1.56
N ALA A 5 17.74 10.63 -0.41
CA ALA A 5 17.11 9.71 0.54
C ALA A 5 15.72 10.15 1.06
N PRO A 6 15.52 11.42 1.51
CA PRO A 6 14.20 11.87 1.96
C PRO A 6 13.16 11.84 0.84
N TYR A 7 13.53 12.23 -0.39
CA TYR A 7 12.61 12.22 -1.53
C TYR A 7 12.17 10.81 -1.89
N LEU A 8 13.08 9.83 -1.88
CA LEU A 8 12.75 8.43 -2.15
C LEU A 8 11.79 7.85 -1.09
N ALA A 9 12.01 8.15 0.18
CA ALA A 9 11.14 7.68 1.27
C ALA A 9 9.74 8.28 1.17
N VAL A 10 9.64 9.59 0.95
CA VAL A 10 8.36 10.29 0.80
C VAL A 10 7.64 9.83 -0.45
N PHE A 11 8.35 9.67 -1.58
CA PHE A 11 7.75 9.18 -2.82
C PHE A 11 7.24 7.74 -2.68
N GLY A 12 8.03 6.85 -2.07
CA GLY A 12 7.61 5.46 -1.81
C GLY A 12 6.38 5.38 -0.91
N ALA A 13 6.36 6.15 0.19
CA ALA A 13 5.23 6.17 1.11
C ALA A 13 3.98 6.86 0.51
N ALA A 14 4.15 7.96 -0.22
CA ALA A 14 3.05 8.62 -0.93
C ALA A 14 2.46 7.71 -2.00
N SER A 15 3.29 7.00 -2.76
CA SER A 15 2.85 6.03 -3.75
C SER A 15 2.02 4.89 -3.13
N GLN A 16 2.37 4.46 -1.91
CA GLN A 16 1.56 3.47 -1.20
C GLN A 16 0.17 3.99 -0.77
N THR A 17 0.00 5.30 -0.57
CA THR A 17 -1.33 5.88 -0.31
C THR A 17 -2.23 5.93 -1.54
N LEU A 18 -1.69 5.77 -2.76
CA LEU A 18 -2.54 5.64 -3.96
C LEU A 18 -3.34 4.33 -3.98
N ILE A 19 -2.86 3.28 -3.32
CA ILE A 19 -3.51 1.98 -3.29
C ILE A 19 -4.92 2.05 -2.67
N PRO A 20 -5.11 2.58 -1.45
CA PRO A 20 -6.46 2.71 -0.88
C PRO A 20 -7.37 3.61 -1.71
N ILE A 21 -6.83 4.67 -2.33
CA ILE A 21 -7.59 5.53 -3.24
C ILE A 21 -8.08 4.74 -4.46
N GLY A 22 -7.23 3.92 -5.05
CA GLY A 22 -7.58 3.04 -6.18
C GLY A 22 -8.67 2.04 -5.83
N ILE A 23 -8.63 1.46 -4.62
CA ILE A 23 -9.66 0.53 -4.14
C ILE A 23 -11.02 1.23 -4.01
N VAL A 24 -11.07 2.45 -3.46
CA VAL A 24 -12.31 3.22 -3.34
C VAL A 24 -12.92 3.54 -4.72
N VAL A 25 -12.09 3.95 -5.67
CA VAL A 25 -12.52 4.23 -7.05
C VAL A 25 -13.09 2.96 -7.72
N LEU A 26 -12.44 1.82 -7.51
CA LEU A 26 -12.92 0.53 -8.03
C LEU A 26 -14.27 0.15 -7.43
N GLN A 27 -14.45 0.35 -6.11
CA GLN A 27 -15.72 0.10 -5.43
C GLN A 27 -16.87 0.93 -6.00
N MET A 28 -16.63 2.23 -6.24
CA MET A 28 -17.62 3.13 -6.84
C MET A 28 -18.00 2.71 -8.26
N LYS A 29 -17.01 2.32 -9.08
CA LYS A 29 -17.25 1.81 -10.44
C LYS A 29 -18.07 0.52 -10.42
N PHE A 30 -17.77 -0.39 -9.49
CA PHE A 30 -18.52 -1.63 -9.33
C PHE A 30 -19.98 -1.37 -8.94
N GLN A 31 -20.24 -0.48 -7.97
CA GLN A 31 -21.60 -0.10 -7.58
C GLN A 31 -22.37 0.55 -8.74
N ALA A 32 -21.72 1.43 -9.51
CA ALA A 32 -22.33 2.04 -10.68
C ALA A 32 -22.62 1.02 -11.81
N ALA A 33 -21.78 0.00 -11.96
CA ALA A 33 -22.01 -1.08 -12.92
C ALA A 33 -23.20 -1.96 -12.48
N VAL A 34 -23.27 -2.33 -11.20
CA VAL A 34 -24.38 -3.11 -10.64
C VAL A 34 -25.71 -2.37 -10.74
N ALA A 35 -25.72 -1.06 -10.48
CA ALA A 35 -26.93 -0.23 -10.62
C ALA A 35 -27.45 -0.14 -12.06
N LYS A 36 -26.61 -0.42 -13.06
CA LYS A 36 -26.99 -0.43 -14.49
C LYS A 36 -27.49 -1.78 -14.98
N ILE A 37 -27.49 -2.82 -14.14
CA ILE A 37 -28.01 -4.13 -14.50
C ILE A 37 -29.54 -4.09 -14.41
N ASP A 38 -30.18 -3.76 -15.53
CA ASP A 38 -31.63 -3.90 -15.68
C ASP A 38 -31.96 -5.32 -16.18
N LEU A 39 -32.58 -6.10 -15.29
CA LEU A 39 -32.98 -7.50 -15.56
C LEU A 39 -34.40 -7.60 -16.17
N SER A 40 -35.07 -6.48 -16.43
CA SER A 40 -36.43 -6.45 -17.00
C SER A 40 -36.56 -7.16 -18.35
N GLY A 41 -35.45 -7.35 -19.08
CA GLY A 41 -35.37 -8.06 -20.36
C GLY A 41 -34.71 -9.45 -20.32
N ALA A 42 -34.60 -10.10 -19.14
CA ALA A 42 -33.88 -11.37 -18.97
C ALA A 42 -34.47 -12.57 -19.77
N SER A 43 -35.65 -12.41 -20.37
CA SER A 43 -36.26 -13.39 -21.27
C SER A 43 -35.62 -13.44 -22.66
N ASP A 44 -34.87 -12.40 -23.08
CA ASP A 44 -34.16 -12.39 -24.37
C ASP A 44 -32.68 -12.78 -24.18
N PRO A 45 -32.25 -13.97 -24.66
CA PRO A 45 -30.87 -14.42 -24.49
C PRO A 45 -29.84 -13.46 -25.10
N LYS A 46 -30.20 -12.67 -26.14
CA LYS A 46 -29.29 -11.66 -26.72
C LYS A 46 -29.01 -10.50 -25.77
N HIS A 47 -30.02 -10.10 -24.98
CA HIS A 47 -29.90 -9.05 -23.98
C HIS A 47 -29.07 -9.53 -22.77
N VAL A 48 -29.22 -10.79 -22.37
CA VAL A 48 -28.40 -11.39 -21.31
C VAL A 48 -26.94 -11.52 -21.75
N ILE A 49 -26.67 -11.91 -23.00
CA ILE A 49 -25.31 -12.02 -23.56
C ILE A 49 -24.63 -10.65 -23.65
N SER A 50 -25.34 -9.59 -24.05
CA SER A 50 -24.75 -8.24 -24.15
C SER A 50 -24.35 -7.67 -22.79
N ILE A 51 -25.20 -7.83 -21.76
CA ILE A 51 -24.90 -7.43 -20.38
C ILE A 51 -23.74 -8.26 -19.82
N THR A 52 -23.73 -9.56 -20.09
CA THR A 52 -22.65 -10.46 -19.65
C THR A 52 -21.31 -10.06 -20.26
N ASN A 53 -21.25 -9.79 -21.57
CA ASN A 53 -20.02 -9.34 -22.24
C ASN A 53 -19.54 -7.95 -21.77
N ALA A 54 -20.47 -7.03 -21.50
CA ALA A 54 -20.14 -5.72 -20.93
C ALA A 54 -19.56 -5.86 -19.51
N THR A 55 -20.11 -6.78 -18.71
CA THR A 55 -19.64 -7.05 -17.34
C THR A 55 -18.28 -7.74 -17.36
N ILE A 56 -18.10 -8.77 -18.20
CA ILE A 56 -16.82 -9.48 -18.34
C ILE A 56 -15.71 -8.54 -18.82
N SER A 57 -15.98 -7.66 -19.79
CA SER A 57 -14.98 -6.70 -20.27
C SER A 57 -14.61 -5.65 -19.21
N GLN A 58 -15.58 -5.18 -18.42
CA GLN A 58 -15.29 -4.32 -17.27
C GLN A 58 -14.52 -5.04 -16.17
N MET A 59 -14.86 -6.29 -15.85
CA MET A 59 -14.12 -7.10 -14.88
C MET A 59 -12.68 -7.34 -15.33
N ARG A 60 -12.47 -7.63 -16.62
CA ARG A 60 -11.13 -7.82 -17.18
C ARG A 60 -10.28 -6.54 -17.09
N SER A 61 -10.86 -5.41 -17.46
CA SER A 61 -10.19 -4.10 -17.34
C SER A 61 -9.87 -3.76 -15.87
N ALA A 62 -10.78 -4.08 -14.94
CA ALA A 62 -10.55 -3.89 -13.52
C ALA A 62 -9.43 -4.80 -12.98
N SER A 63 -9.38 -6.07 -13.41
CA SER A 63 -8.32 -6.99 -13.00
C SER A 63 -6.95 -6.55 -13.51
N ASP A 64 -6.85 -6.09 -14.76
CA ASP A 64 -5.59 -5.60 -15.33
C ASP A 64 -5.08 -4.37 -14.56
N PHE A 65 -5.99 -3.47 -14.16
CA PHE A 65 -5.67 -2.30 -13.36
C PHE A 65 -5.19 -2.67 -11.94
N LEU A 66 -5.80 -3.67 -11.31
CA LEU A 66 -5.38 -4.17 -10.00
C LEU A 66 -3.97 -4.78 -10.05
N PHE A 67 -3.67 -5.57 -11.08
CA PHE A 67 -2.33 -6.13 -11.27
C PHE A 67 -1.28 -5.03 -11.42
N TRP A 68 -1.58 -3.99 -12.20
CA TRP A 68 -0.68 -2.86 -12.40
C TRP A 68 -0.43 -2.10 -11.09
N ILE A 69 -1.48 -1.80 -10.32
CA ILE A 69 -1.36 -1.14 -9.01
C ILE A 69 -0.52 -1.98 -8.06
N PHE A 70 -0.75 -3.29 -8.01
CA PHE A 70 0.00 -4.19 -7.13
C PHE A 70 1.49 -4.21 -7.50
N GLY A 71 1.83 -4.21 -8.79
CA GLY A 71 3.19 -4.07 -9.27
C GLY A 71 3.84 -2.75 -8.83
N CYS A 72 3.16 -1.62 -9.04
CA CYS A 72 3.63 -0.31 -8.59
C CYS A 72 3.83 -0.25 -7.06
N ALA A 73 2.93 -0.89 -6.30
CA ALA A 73 3.00 -0.98 -4.85
C ALA A 73 4.27 -1.72 -4.37
N LEU A 74 4.62 -2.84 -5.02
CA LEU A 74 5.85 -3.60 -4.71
C LEU A 74 7.10 -2.78 -5.00
N VAL A 75 7.13 -2.03 -6.11
CA VAL A 75 8.26 -1.15 -6.44
C VAL A 75 8.38 -0.03 -5.40
N ALA A 76 7.28 0.61 -5.04
CA ALA A 76 7.25 1.66 -4.01
C ALA A 76 7.71 1.13 -2.64
N LEU A 77 7.27 -0.07 -2.27
CA LEU A 77 7.69 -0.77 -1.06
C LEU A 77 9.20 -1.04 -1.06
N THR A 78 9.73 -1.53 -2.18
CA THR A 78 11.16 -1.80 -2.33
C THR A 78 11.98 -0.51 -2.20
N LEU A 79 11.54 0.59 -2.82
CA LEU A 79 12.17 1.90 -2.69
C LEU A 79 12.17 2.38 -1.23
N PHE A 80 11.05 2.20 -0.51
CA PHE A 80 10.96 2.55 0.90
C PHE A 80 11.93 1.70 1.75
N ILE A 81 11.97 0.38 1.54
CA ILE A 81 12.89 -0.54 2.21
C ILE A 81 14.35 -0.15 1.97
N VAL A 82 14.72 0.14 0.72
CA VAL A 82 16.08 0.59 0.37
C VAL A 82 16.41 1.92 1.06
N SER A 83 15.45 2.84 1.16
CA SER A 83 15.66 4.11 1.83
C SER A 83 15.94 3.97 3.33
N ILE A 84 15.20 3.11 4.03
CA ILE A 84 15.43 2.88 5.46
C ILE A 84 16.67 2.03 5.74
N THR A 85 17.01 1.06 4.89
CA THR A 85 18.13 0.12 5.09
C THR A 85 19.47 0.66 4.59
N ARG A 86 19.56 1.07 3.32
CA ARG A 86 20.81 1.48 2.67
C ARG A 86 21.12 2.95 2.86
N LEU A 87 20.11 3.81 2.78
CA LEU A 87 20.27 5.26 2.90
C LEU A 87 20.23 5.75 4.36
N ARG A 88 20.01 4.84 5.32
CA ARG A 88 19.91 5.11 6.77
C ARG A 88 18.99 6.29 7.05
N TYR A 89 17.84 6.33 6.40
CA TYR A 89 16.85 7.39 6.62
C TYR A 89 16.20 7.21 8.00
N ARG A 90 16.65 7.97 9.00
CA ARG A 90 16.22 7.87 10.41
C ARG A 90 15.32 9.03 10.83
N ARG A 91 14.07 9.04 10.37
CA ARG A 91 13.03 9.99 10.84
C ARG A 91 11.91 9.27 11.58
N LYS A 92 11.38 9.90 12.63
CA LYS A 92 10.26 9.39 13.45
C LYS A 92 9.06 8.96 12.62
N TRP A 93 8.68 9.73 11.59
CA TRP A 93 7.54 9.38 10.73
C TRP A 93 7.76 8.10 9.91
N ALA A 94 8.99 7.84 9.44
CA ALA A 94 9.29 6.62 8.68
C ALA A 94 9.19 5.36 9.55
N PHE A 95 9.49 5.46 10.85
CA PHE A 95 9.28 4.39 11.82
C PHE A 95 7.79 4.07 11.99
N TRP A 96 6.97 5.09 12.25
CA TRP A 96 5.52 4.90 12.38
C TRP A 96 4.90 4.34 11.10
N PHE A 97 5.32 4.82 9.94
CA PHE A 97 4.91 4.29 8.65
C PHE A 97 5.28 2.81 8.52
N ALA A 98 6.53 2.42 8.82
CA ALA A 98 6.97 1.03 8.77
C ALA A 98 6.18 0.12 9.73
N CYS A 99 5.84 0.59 10.93
CA CYS A 99 5.04 -0.17 11.88
C CYS A 99 3.59 -0.34 11.44
N ILE A 100 2.91 0.75 11.06
CA ILE A 100 1.49 0.70 10.64
C ILE A 100 1.36 -0.08 9.34
N TYR A 101 2.18 0.28 8.34
CA TYR A 101 2.12 -0.34 7.03
C TYR A 101 2.63 -1.79 7.05
N GLY A 102 3.67 -2.07 7.84
CA GLY A 102 4.15 -3.43 8.07
C GLY A 102 3.09 -4.31 8.76
N GLY A 103 2.40 -3.78 9.76
CA GLY A 103 1.27 -4.46 10.39
C GLY A 103 0.14 -4.74 9.41
N CYS A 104 -0.26 -3.74 8.61
CA CYS A 104 -1.29 -3.90 7.58
C CYS A 104 -0.90 -4.96 6.52
N LEU A 105 0.35 -4.95 6.04
CA LEU A 105 0.88 -5.97 5.13
C LEU A 105 0.86 -7.37 5.73
N THR A 106 1.06 -7.49 7.04
CA THR A 106 1.05 -8.80 7.72
C THR A 106 -0.35 -9.42 7.74
N CYS A 107 -1.41 -8.60 7.69
CA CYS A 107 -2.78 -9.07 7.52
C CYS A 107 -3.08 -9.57 6.09
N ILE A 108 -2.24 -9.24 5.09
CA ILE A 108 -2.41 -9.65 3.69
C ILE A 108 -1.66 -10.99 3.48
N VAL A 109 -2.31 -12.09 3.87
CA VAL A 109 -1.75 -13.44 3.75
C VAL A 109 -2.05 -14.02 2.35
N PRO A 110 -1.10 -14.72 1.68
CA PRO A 110 0.26 -15.03 2.11
C PRO A 110 1.35 -14.09 1.55
N LEU A 111 1.01 -13.26 0.55
CA LEU A 111 2.01 -12.50 -0.23
C LEU A 111 2.58 -11.29 0.54
N GLY A 112 1.79 -10.64 1.40
CA GLY A 112 2.20 -9.45 2.15
C GLY A 112 2.95 -9.76 3.45
N THR A 113 2.74 -10.95 4.00
CA THR A 113 3.30 -11.39 5.29
C THR A 113 4.82 -11.27 5.41
N PRO A 114 5.65 -11.78 4.46
CA PRO A 114 7.10 -11.71 4.61
C PRO A 114 7.63 -10.26 4.58
N PHE A 115 7.04 -9.40 3.75
CA PHE A 115 7.43 -8.00 3.65
C PHE A 115 6.96 -7.19 4.87
N GLY A 116 5.74 -7.45 5.35
CA GLY A 116 5.20 -6.83 6.54
C GLY A 116 6.03 -7.16 7.78
N LEU A 117 6.35 -8.44 7.96
CA LEU A 117 7.14 -8.91 9.09
C LEU A 117 8.58 -8.38 9.04
N PHE A 118 9.20 -8.32 7.85
CA PHE A 118 10.51 -7.69 7.67
C PHE A 118 10.49 -6.22 8.11
N LEU A 119 9.52 -5.43 7.66
CA LEU A 119 9.38 -4.02 8.03
C LEU A 119 9.19 -3.84 9.54
N LEU A 120 8.35 -4.68 10.15
CA LEU A 120 8.05 -4.62 11.58
C LEU A 120 9.29 -4.95 12.42
N VAL A 121 9.96 -6.06 12.10
CA VAL A 121 11.19 -6.49 12.78
C VAL A 121 12.29 -5.46 12.60
N TYR A 122 12.48 -4.94 11.39
CA TYR A 122 13.49 -3.93 11.10
C TYR A 122 13.25 -2.64 11.91
N ALA A 123 12.00 -2.17 11.97
CA ALA A 123 11.62 -0.99 12.73
C ALA A 123 11.88 -1.19 14.23
N LEU A 124 11.51 -2.35 14.79
CA LEU A 124 11.70 -2.67 16.21
C LEU A 124 13.18 -2.77 16.61
N ILE A 125 14.02 -3.41 15.78
CA ILE A 125 15.47 -3.52 16.03
C ILE A 125 16.12 -2.14 16.07
N HIS A 126 15.74 -1.26 15.15
CA HIS A 126 16.36 0.06 15.03
C HIS A 126 15.59 1.17 15.76
N ARG A 127 14.67 0.82 16.66
CA ARG A 127 13.77 1.79 17.33
C ARG A 127 14.52 2.96 17.97
N GLN A 128 15.68 2.69 18.56
CA GLN A 128 16.50 3.70 19.25
C GLN A 128 17.16 4.68 18.28
N GLU A 129 17.38 4.29 17.03
CA GLU A 129 17.91 5.17 15.99
C GLU A 129 16.83 6.06 15.37
N PHE A 130 15.56 5.64 15.43
CA PHE A 130 14.42 6.40 14.91
C PHE A 130 13.78 7.32 15.97
N VAL A 131 13.74 6.86 17.21
CA VAL A 131 13.25 7.59 18.37
C VAL A 131 14.33 7.51 19.44
N PRO A 132 15.26 8.48 19.48
CA PRO A 132 16.21 8.57 20.56
C PRO A 132 15.42 8.72 21.86
N SER A 133 15.52 7.73 22.75
CA SER A 133 15.02 7.89 24.11
C SER A 133 15.70 9.13 24.69
N ALA A 134 14.92 10.10 25.14
CA ALA A 134 15.46 11.21 25.91
C ALA A 134 16.13 10.61 27.13
N SER A 135 17.46 10.43 27.07
CA SER A 135 18.23 10.03 28.22
C SER A 135 18.03 11.12 29.27
N VAL A 136 17.54 10.69 30.42
CA VAL A 136 17.48 11.44 31.68
C VAL A 136 18.68 12.38 31.76
N PRO A 137 18.50 13.68 32.06
CA PRO A 137 19.62 14.59 32.17
C PRO A 137 20.57 14.06 33.23
N THR A 138 21.79 13.71 32.82
CA THR A 138 22.93 13.39 33.68
C THR A 138 23.43 14.67 34.35
N THR A 139 22.55 15.35 35.09
CA THR A 139 22.90 16.41 36.03
C THR A 139 22.65 15.85 37.41
N LEU A 140 23.71 15.29 38.01
CA LEU A 140 24.07 15.39 39.42
C LEU A 140 25.34 14.55 39.66
N THR A 141 26.44 15.04 39.10
CA THR A 141 27.77 14.90 39.72
C THR A 141 28.03 16.20 40.47
N ALA A 142 27.99 16.14 41.79
CA ALA A 142 28.82 16.89 42.74
C ALA A 142 28.38 16.52 44.15
#